data_AF-A0A6A4JDR9-F1
#
_entry.id   AF-A0A6A4JDR9-F1
#
_cell.length_a   1.000
_cell.length_b   1.000
_cell.length_c   1.000
_cell.angle_alpha   90.00
_cell.angle_beta   90.00
_cell.angle_gamma   90.00
#
_symmetry.space_group_name_H-M   'P 1'
#
loop_
_entity.id
_entity.type
_entity.pdbx_description
1 polymer ?
#
loop_
_entity_poly.entity_id
_entity_poly.type
_entity_poly.pdbx_seq_one_letter_code
_entity_poly.pdbx_strand_id
1 'polypeptide(L)'
;MILYDRPHHSSVISPEAGYNLGKLEAQIKEEYKANAQLLSDVQKVLESQKENNRVLAEEKAVQDEEERKEDERRLQAASGPEVIAVLVFSCSRTTVTRCLDQLIKYRPNPERFPIIVSQDCQHQATSDAIDAYAEQVYHIKQPDQSEIYVPPKEKKFRGYFKIARHYGWALNQTFMVYNFSSVIIIEDDLDVSPDIFSYFLSTLPLLRQDPTLWCVSAWNDNGKRDLVDVESPELLHRTDFFPGLGWMLTKDVWRELSVKWPPSYWDDWIRQPEQRKNRACIRPEVSRTRTFGKIGVSNGMFYEKHLKYIHLNDRFVDFKTKNLSYLLKDNYDAAFVKTVYESPIVTHQELRSGNVVHKGPVRIPYNSKMKYKIAAKSLGLMDDFRSGVPRTGYRGVVSIFYKDRRVYLAPMPRWKGYDISWS
;
A
#
# COMPACT_ATOMS: atom_id res chain seq x y z
N MET A 1 19.95 102.46 -16.92
CA MET A 1 19.42 103.13 -18.14
C MET A 1 20.37 102.78 -19.29
N ILE A 2 19.93 101.88 -20.17
CA ILE A 2 20.12 101.90 -21.63
C ILE A 2 21.57 101.84 -22.25
N LEU A 3 21.70 100.88 -23.20
CA LEU A 3 22.52 100.78 -24.45
C LEU A 3 23.91 100.08 -24.48
N TYR A 4 23.92 98.94 -25.22
CA TYR A 4 24.80 98.47 -26.33
C TYR A 4 26.16 99.18 -26.53
N ASP A 5 27.30 98.51 -26.81
CA ASP A 5 27.52 97.66 -27.99
C ASP A 5 28.77 96.74 -27.87
N ARG A 6 28.82 95.69 -28.71
CA ARG A 6 29.89 94.67 -28.93
C ARG A 6 31.18 95.28 -29.55
N PRO A 7 32.38 94.63 -29.71
CA PRO A 7 32.57 93.21 -30.11
C PRO A 7 33.90 92.45 -29.73
N HIS A 8 33.92 91.19 -30.17
CA HIS A 8 35.05 90.35 -30.65
C HIS A 8 35.72 89.26 -29.79
N HIS A 9 35.68 88.08 -30.42
CA HIS A 9 36.19 86.75 -30.09
C HIS A 9 37.71 86.62 -30.04
N SER A 10 38.21 85.78 -29.13
CA SER A 10 39.30 84.82 -29.32
C SER A 10 39.20 83.77 -28.19
N SER A 11 38.66 82.57 -28.44
CA SER A 11 39.33 81.37 -28.97
C SER A 11 40.31 80.72 -28.00
N VAL A 12 39.86 79.68 -27.29
CA VAL A 12 40.72 78.53 -26.89
C VAL A 12 39.90 77.23 -27.03
N ILE A 13 40.08 76.61 -28.19
CA ILE A 13 40.31 75.17 -28.47
C ILE A 13 39.40 74.13 -27.79
N SER A 14 38.59 73.44 -28.61
CA SER A 14 38.01 72.11 -28.32
C SER A 14 38.58 71.10 -29.34
N PRO A 15 39.08 69.92 -28.93
CA PRO A 15 39.63 68.93 -29.84
C PRO A 15 38.52 68.03 -30.47
N GLU A 16 38.60 67.92 -31.80
CA GLU A 16 38.15 66.85 -32.70
C GLU A 16 37.06 65.85 -32.24
N ALA A 17 35.80 66.11 -32.60
CA ALA A 17 34.68 65.17 -32.44
C ALA A 17 34.56 64.10 -33.56
N GLY A 18 35.35 64.20 -34.64
CA GLY A 18 35.23 63.33 -35.82
C GLY A 18 36.06 62.03 -35.78
N TYR A 19 37.10 61.96 -34.97
CA TYR A 19 38.06 60.83 -34.98
C TYR A 19 37.67 59.65 -34.06
N ASN A 20 36.61 59.81 -33.27
CA ASN A 20 36.25 58.87 -32.20
C ASN A 20 35.07 57.94 -32.54
N LEU A 21 34.17 58.34 -33.44
CA LEU A 21 32.96 57.57 -33.78
C LEU A 21 33.26 56.34 -34.65
N GLY A 22 34.11 56.49 -35.68
CA GLY A 22 34.47 55.37 -36.57
C GLY A 22 35.31 54.28 -35.88
N LYS A 23 36.12 54.64 -34.88
CA LYS A 23 36.83 53.69 -34.02
C LYS A 23 35.86 52.90 -33.13
N LEU A 24 34.86 53.58 -32.57
CA LEU A 24 33.84 52.95 -31.74
C LEU A 24 32.97 51.98 -32.54
N GLU A 25 32.56 52.35 -33.76
CA GLU A 25 31.83 51.45 -34.67
C GLU A 25 32.65 50.21 -35.05
N ALA A 26 33.95 50.37 -35.31
CA ALA A 26 34.84 49.25 -35.60
C ALA A 26 34.98 48.31 -34.39
N GLN A 27 35.13 48.86 -33.18
CA GLN A 27 35.20 48.09 -31.93
C GLN A 27 33.90 47.33 -31.65
N ILE A 28 32.75 47.97 -31.82
CA ILE A 28 31.44 47.33 -31.67
C ILE A 28 31.32 46.16 -32.67
N LYS A 29 31.76 46.34 -33.92
CA LYS A 29 31.69 45.29 -34.95
C LYS A 29 32.60 44.11 -34.64
N GLU A 30 33.80 44.36 -34.10
CA GLU A 30 34.68 43.29 -33.60
C GLU A 30 34.07 42.57 -32.40
N GLU A 31 33.47 43.30 -31.46
CA GLU A 31 32.83 42.74 -30.28
C GLU A 31 31.60 41.88 -30.66
N TYR A 32 30.78 42.32 -31.63
CA TYR A 32 29.70 41.51 -32.19
C TYR A 32 30.23 40.22 -32.83
N LYS A 33 31.36 40.28 -33.55
CA LYS A 33 31.98 39.11 -34.17
C LYS A 33 32.54 38.14 -33.12
N ALA A 34 33.19 38.66 -32.08
CA ALA A 34 33.70 37.90 -30.95
C ALA A 34 32.55 37.22 -30.18
N ASN A 35 31.46 37.95 -29.91
CA ASN A 35 30.27 37.42 -29.26
C ASN A 35 29.57 36.34 -30.11
N ALA A 36 29.49 36.52 -31.43
CA ALA A 36 28.94 35.49 -32.33
C ALA A 36 29.78 34.21 -32.32
N GLN A 37 31.11 34.34 -32.28
CA GLN A 37 32.02 33.20 -32.17
C GLN A 37 31.86 32.49 -30.82
N LEU A 38 31.82 33.25 -29.72
CA LEU A 38 31.61 32.70 -28.38
C LEU A 38 30.28 31.94 -28.27
N LEU A 39 29.19 32.48 -28.83
CA LEU A 39 27.89 31.80 -28.88
C LEU A 39 27.96 30.48 -29.67
N SER A 40 28.68 30.46 -30.80
CA SER A 40 28.88 29.23 -31.58
C SER A 40 29.66 28.17 -30.79
N ASP A 41 30.71 28.57 -30.08
CA ASP A 41 31.54 27.65 -29.30
C ASP A 41 30.78 27.13 -28.06
N VAL A 42 29.99 27.98 -27.39
CA VAL A 42 29.08 27.56 -26.32
C VAL A 42 28.05 26.56 -26.84
N GLN A 43 27.47 26.79 -28.03
CA GLN A 43 26.49 25.87 -28.62
C GLN A 43 27.11 24.50 -28.92
N LYS A 44 28.33 24.44 -29.45
CA LYS A 44 29.06 23.18 -29.67
C LYS A 44 29.33 22.44 -28.37
N VAL A 45 29.73 23.16 -27.31
CA VAL A 45 29.93 22.55 -25.97
C VAL A 45 28.62 21.98 -25.43
N LEU A 46 27.50 22.71 -25.56
CA LEU A 46 26.18 22.24 -25.13
C LEU A 46 25.72 21.01 -25.93
N GLU A 47 25.96 20.97 -27.24
CA GLU A 47 25.65 19.83 -28.09
C GLU A 47 26.51 18.60 -27.71
N SER A 48 27.81 18.80 -27.49
CA SER A 48 28.70 17.74 -27.01
C SER A 48 28.31 17.22 -25.63
N GLN A 49 27.93 18.11 -24.69
CA GLN A 49 27.45 17.70 -23.37
C GLN A 49 26.14 16.91 -23.46
N LYS A 50 25.21 17.31 -24.33
CA LYS A 50 23.97 16.57 -24.57
C LYS A 50 24.24 15.18 -25.11
N GLU A 51 25.15 15.06 -26.07
CA GLU A 51 25.51 13.76 -26.65
C GLU A 51 26.21 12.87 -25.62
N ASN A 52 27.16 13.40 -24.85
CA ASN A 52 27.81 12.65 -23.77
C ASN A 52 26.80 12.17 -22.72
N ASN A 53 25.86 13.03 -22.30
CA ASN A 53 24.80 12.65 -21.37
C ASN A 53 23.87 11.58 -21.94
N ARG A 54 23.62 11.62 -23.26
CA ARG A 54 22.82 10.60 -23.95
C ARG A 54 23.53 9.26 -23.97
N VAL A 55 24.83 9.22 -24.32
CA VAL A 55 25.64 8.00 -24.30
C VAL A 55 25.67 7.39 -22.91
N LEU A 56 25.93 8.20 -21.87
CA LEU A 56 25.93 7.74 -20.47
C LEU A 56 24.55 7.19 -20.05
N ALA A 57 23.46 7.79 -20.51
CA ALA A 57 22.12 7.31 -20.23
C ALA A 57 21.81 5.98 -20.96
N GLU A 58 22.27 5.82 -22.20
CA GLU A 58 22.14 4.58 -22.97
C GLU A 58 22.96 3.44 -22.35
N GLU A 59 24.21 3.70 -21.95
CA GLU A 59 25.07 2.74 -21.24
C GLU A 59 24.44 2.29 -19.91
N LYS A 60 23.96 3.25 -19.12
CA LYS A 60 23.26 2.96 -17.86
C LYS A 60 22.00 2.11 -18.10
N ALA A 61 21.21 2.42 -19.12
CA ALA A 61 20.01 1.66 -19.43
C ALA A 61 20.31 0.20 -19.83
N VAL A 62 21.43 -0.04 -20.53
CA VAL A 62 21.88 -1.41 -20.85
C VAL A 62 22.28 -2.16 -19.57
N GLN A 63 23.05 -1.52 -18.69
CA GLN A 63 23.46 -2.12 -17.42
C GLN A 63 22.25 -2.45 -16.53
N ASP A 64 21.31 -1.51 -16.37
CA ASP A 64 20.09 -1.70 -15.59
C ASP A 64 19.25 -2.88 -16.14
N GLU A 65 19.21 -3.06 -17.47
CA GLU A 65 18.49 -4.16 -18.13
C GLU A 65 19.19 -5.52 -17.95
N GLU A 66 20.52 -5.57 -17.93
CA GLU A 66 21.28 -6.78 -17.64
C GLU A 66 21.09 -7.22 -16.19
N GLU A 67 21.19 -6.28 -15.24
CA GLU A 67 20.95 -6.53 -13.82
C GLU A 67 19.51 -7.03 -13.58
N ARG A 68 18.52 -6.37 -14.21
CA ARG A 68 17.13 -6.81 -14.18
C ARG A 68 16.99 -8.26 -14.64
N LYS A 69 17.55 -8.64 -15.80
CA LYS A 69 17.47 -10.02 -16.33
C LYS A 69 18.15 -11.04 -15.43
N GLU A 70 19.21 -10.67 -14.74
CA GLU A 70 19.88 -11.53 -13.78
C GLU A 70 19.02 -11.75 -12.54
N ASP A 71 18.43 -10.68 -12.00
CA ASP A 71 17.48 -10.76 -10.88
C ASP A 71 16.23 -11.58 -11.23
N GLU A 72 15.70 -11.44 -12.44
CA GLU A 72 14.60 -12.28 -12.93
C GLU A 72 14.98 -13.77 -12.90
N ARG A 73 16.18 -14.14 -13.34
CA ARG A 73 16.67 -15.53 -13.30
C ARG A 73 16.83 -16.03 -11.87
N ARG A 74 17.37 -15.20 -10.96
CA ARG A 74 17.52 -15.54 -9.54
C ARG A 74 16.17 -15.77 -8.87
N LEU A 75 15.20 -14.90 -9.13
CA LEU A 75 13.83 -15.03 -8.62
C LEU A 75 13.13 -16.28 -9.17
N GLN A 76 13.28 -16.56 -10.46
CA GLN A 76 12.75 -17.79 -11.06
C GLN A 76 13.39 -19.05 -10.46
N ALA A 77 14.70 -19.05 -10.24
CA ALA A 77 15.42 -20.17 -9.63
C ALA A 77 15.05 -20.37 -8.14
N ALA A 78 14.78 -19.29 -7.42
CA ALA A 78 14.29 -19.33 -6.03
C ALA A 78 12.83 -19.76 -5.90
N SER A 79 12.04 -19.67 -6.99
CA SER A 79 10.62 -20.00 -6.95
C SER A 79 10.39 -21.48 -6.62
N GLY A 80 9.54 -21.73 -5.64
CA GLY A 80 9.24 -23.10 -5.18
C GLY A 80 7.92 -23.18 -4.42
N PRO A 81 7.43 -24.41 -4.14
CA PRO A 81 6.22 -24.61 -3.37
C PRO A 81 6.38 -24.17 -1.90
N GLU A 82 7.60 -24.18 -1.37
CA GLU A 82 7.90 -23.89 0.03
C GLU A 82 8.47 -22.47 0.26
N VAL A 83 8.55 -21.68 -0.81
CA VAL A 83 9.04 -20.30 -0.83
C VAL A 83 7.85 -19.35 -0.98
N ILE A 84 7.82 -18.30 -0.17
CA ILE A 84 6.76 -17.29 -0.15
C ILE A 84 7.40 -15.95 -0.48
N ALA A 85 7.15 -15.43 -1.67
CA ALA A 85 7.64 -14.11 -2.05
C ALA A 85 7.02 -13.04 -1.14
N VAL A 86 7.80 -12.02 -0.78
CA VAL A 86 7.29 -10.82 -0.09
C VAL A 86 7.31 -9.68 -1.09
N LEU A 87 6.14 -9.30 -1.59
CA LEU A 87 5.97 -8.21 -2.53
C LEU A 87 5.63 -6.93 -1.80
N VAL A 88 6.56 -5.97 -1.79
CA VAL A 88 6.39 -4.65 -1.20
C VAL A 88 6.01 -3.66 -2.29
N PHE A 89 4.86 -3.00 -2.15
CA PHE A 89 4.41 -1.93 -3.04
C PHE A 89 4.94 -0.58 -2.55
N SER A 90 5.68 0.12 -3.39
CA SER A 90 6.19 1.47 -3.13
C SER A 90 5.94 2.42 -4.31
N CYS A 91 6.07 3.72 -4.07
CA CYS A 91 5.90 4.75 -5.11
C CYS A 91 6.86 5.91 -4.84
N SER A 92 6.43 6.90 -4.07
CA SER A 92 7.13 8.18 -3.87
C SER A 92 7.36 8.56 -2.41
N ARG A 93 7.41 7.56 -1.51
CA ARG A 93 7.68 7.76 -0.08
C ARG A 93 9.03 7.13 0.28
N THR A 94 9.99 7.95 0.70
CA THR A 94 11.28 7.46 1.20
C THR A 94 11.16 6.71 2.52
N THR A 95 10.03 6.88 3.24
CA THR A 95 9.74 6.13 4.46
C THR A 95 9.52 4.63 4.24
N VAL A 96 9.53 4.14 3.00
CA VAL A 96 9.56 2.71 2.68
C VAL A 96 10.69 1.98 3.43
N THR A 97 11.80 2.65 3.70
CA THR A 97 12.94 2.13 4.48
C THR A 97 12.50 1.60 5.84
N ARG A 98 11.56 2.27 6.53
CA ARG A 98 11.00 1.81 7.81
C ARG A 98 10.30 0.46 7.69
N CYS A 99 9.58 0.23 6.60
CA CYS A 99 8.92 -1.05 6.31
C CYS A 99 9.98 -2.13 6.00
N LEU A 100 10.95 -1.81 5.14
CA LEU A 100 12.04 -2.71 4.77
C LEU A 100 12.91 -3.11 5.96
N ASP A 101 13.28 -2.17 6.83
CA ASP A 101 14.07 -2.43 8.04
C ASP A 101 13.40 -3.50 8.90
N GLN A 102 12.08 -3.42 9.10
CA GLN A 102 11.35 -4.37 9.94
C GLN A 102 11.18 -5.73 9.24
N LEU A 103 10.86 -5.72 7.93
CA LEU A 103 10.78 -6.95 7.14
C LEU A 103 12.11 -7.71 7.16
N ILE A 104 13.23 -7.01 6.93
CA ILE A 104 14.58 -7.60 6.94
C ILE A 104 14.94 -8.07 8.35
N LYS A 105 14.69 -7.24 9.38
CA LYS A 105 14.97 -7.58 10.78
C LYS A 105 14.28 -8.87 11.23
N TYR A 106 13.01 -9.07 10.85
CA TYR A 106 12.23 -10.24 11.29
C TYR A 106 12.26 -11.40 10.28
N ARG A 107 12.89 -11.23 9.11
CA ARG A 107 12.98 -12.27 8.08
C ARG A 107 13.84 -13.43 8.57
N PRO A 108 13.28 -14.66 8.71
CA PRO A 108 14.03 -15.79 9.25
C PRO A 108 15.03 -16.38 8.25
N ASN A 109 14.72 -16.30 6.94
CA ASN A 109 15.56 -16.86 5.88
C ASN A 109 15.28 -16.11 4.55
N PRO A 110 16.30 -15.49 3.91
CA PRO A 110 16.14 -14.79 2.64
C PRO A 110 15.71 -15.65 1.44
N GLU A 111 16.12 -16.92 1.39
CA GLU A 111 15.76 -17.87 0.32
C GLU A 111 14.29 -18.31 0.43
N ARG A 112 13.76 -18.44 1.66
CA ARG A 112 12.34 -18.78 1.88
C ARG A 112 11.40 -17.58 1.74
N PHE A 113 11.91 -16.37 1.96
CA PHE A 113 11.17 -15.12 1.89
C PHE A 113 11.92 -14.05 1.09
N PRO A 114 12.12 -14.25 -0.22
CA PRO A 114 12.72 -13.22 -1.06
C PRO A 114 11.83 -11.97 -1.04
N ILE A 115 12.42 -10.81 -0.79
CA ILE A 115 11.71 -9.54 -0.76
C ILE A 115 11.87 -8.88 -2.12
N ILE A 116 10.74 -8.63 -2.79
CA ILE A 116 10.64 -7.94 -4.06
C ILE A 116 9.98 -6.60 -3.79
N VAL A 117 10.69 -5.50 -4.03
CA VAL A 117 10.14 -4.14 -3.92
C VAL A 117 9.72 -3.70 -5.31
N SER A 118 8.42 -3.52 -5.49
CA SER A 118 7.84 -3.00 -6.72
C SER A 118 7.56 -1.51 -6.59
N GLN A 119 8.34 -0.68 -7.29
CA GLN A 119 8.23 0.76 -7.25
C GLN A 119 7.46 1.31 -8.46
N ASP A 120 6.46 2.16 -8.21
CA ASP A 120 5.81 3.02 -9.22
C ASP A 120 6.29 4.49 -9.12
N CYS A 121 5.76 5.39 -9.95
CA CYS A 121 5.88 6.85 -9.83
C CYS A 121 7.24 7.47 -10.17
N GLN A 122 8.25 6.67 -10.59
CA GLN A 122 9.59 7.15 -10.99
C GLN A 122 10.22 8.14 -9.99
N HIS A 123 9.99 7.96 -8.69
CA HIS A 123 10.50 8.87 -7.69
C HIS A 123 11.94 8.50 -7.32
N GLN A 124 12.92 9.25 -7.84
CA GLN A 124 14.34 8.92 -7.72
C GLN A 124 14.79 8.77 -6.27
N ALA A 125 14.42 9.69 -5.37
CA ALA A 125 14.80 9.59 -3.96
C ALA A 125 14.26 8.32 -3.26
N THR A 126 13.11 7.81 -3.70
CA THR A 126 12.60 6.50 -3.22
C THR A 126 13.35 5.35 -3.86
N SER A 127 13.75 5.45 -5.13
CA SER A 127 14.62 4.46 -5.78
C SER A 127 15.93 4.34 -5.00
N ASP A 128 16.63 5.46 -4.79
CA ASP A 128 17.92 5.49 -4.10
C ASP A 128 17.81 4.90 -2.68
N ALA A 129 16.70 5.17 -2.00
CA ALA A 129 16.43 4.62 -0.67
C ALA A 129 16.19 3.10 -0.68
N ILE A 130 15.62 2.54 -1.75
CA ILE A 130 15.44 1.09 -1.94
C ILE A 130 16.75 0.44 -2.39
N ASP A 131 17.47 1.08 -3.32
CA ASP A 131 18.73 0.61 -3.90
C ASP A 131 19.83 0.48 -2.81
N ALA A 132 19.74 1.27 -1.73
CA ALA A 132 20.58 1.10 -0.54
C ALA A 132 20.45 -0.29 0.14
N TYR A 133 19.42 -1.08 -0.19
CA TYR A 133 19.16 -2.43 0.31
C TYR A 133 19.41 -3.52 -0.75
N ALA A 134 20.11 -3.23 -1.86
CA ALA A 134 20.27 -4.14 -3.00
C ALA A 134 20.77 -5.56 -2.64
N GLU A 135 21.54 -5.74 -1.56
CA GLU A 135 21.98 -7.07 -1.09
C GLU A 135 20.85 -7.90 -0.43
N GLN A 136 19.76 -7.26 -0.03
CA GLN A 136 18.68 -7.86 0.78
C GLN A 136 17.35 -7.95 0.04
N VAL A 137 17.16 -7.17 -1.03
CA VAL A 137 15.89 -7.03 -1.76
C VAL A 137 16.12 -6.99 -3.27
N TYR A 138 15.11 -7.41 -4.03
CA TYR A 138 15.04 -7.25 -5.47
C TYR A 138 14.22 -6.02 -5.80
N HIS A 139 14.76 -5.07 -6.55
CA HIS A 139 14.06 -3.82 -6.89
C HIS A 139 13.55 -3.85 -8.33
N ILE A 140 12.23 -3.81 -8.51
CA ILE A 140 11.58 -3.80 -9.83
C ILE A 140 10.76 -2.51 -9.99
N LYS A 141 10.82 -1.92 -11.19
CA LYS A 141 10.16 -0.64 -11.50
C LYS A 141 9.02 -0.84 -12.48
N GLN A 142 7.84 -0.34 -12.13
CA GLN A 142 6.68 -0.40 -13.02
C GLN A 142 7.01 0.40 -14.30
N PRO A 143 6.94 -0.22 -15.50
CA PRO A 143 7.46 0.39 -16.72
C PRO A 143 6.50 1.41 -17.37
N ASP A 144 5.19 1.19 -17.24
CA ASP A 144 4.18 2.07 -17.82
C ASP A 144 3.81 3.23 -16.89
N GLN A 145 4.49 4.36 -17.07
CA GLN A 145 4.23 5.61 -16.37
C GLN A 145 3.29 6.55 -17.13
N SER A 146 2.72 6.10 -18.26
CA SER A 146 1.83 6.93 -19.08
C SER A 146 0.59 7.37 -18.29
N GLU A 147 -0.01 8.47 -18.73
CA GLU A 147 -1.24 8.96 -18.15
C GLU A 147 -2.40 8.00 -18.44
N ILE A 148 -3.10 7.60 -17.38
CA ILE A 148 -4.24 6.70 -17.48
C ILE A 148 -5.48 7.52 -17.87
N TYR A 149 -6.28 6.97 -18.79
CA TYR A 149 -7.62 7.47 -19.06
C TYR A 149 -8.48 7.32 -17.80
N VAL A 150 -8.98 8.43 -17.28
CA VAL A 150 -9.88 8.47 -16.13
C VAL A 150 -11.18 9.12 -16.56
N PRO A 151 -12.35 8.50 -16.30
CA PRO A 151 -13.63 9.10 -16.61
C PRO A 151 -13.75 10.53 -16.04
N PRO A 152 -14.39 11.48 -16.76
CA PRO A 152 -14.43 12.88 -16.34
C PRO A 152 -14.94 13.11 -14.90
N LYS A 153 -15.89 12.28 -14.44
CA LYS A 153 -16.46 12.35 -13.08
C LYS A 153 -15.49 11.88 -11.98
N GLU A 154 -14.44 11.15 -12.34
CA GLU A 154 -13.50 10.52 -11.42
C GLU A 154 -12.08 11.09 -11.50
N LYS A 155 -11.89 12.23 -12.19
CA LYS A 155 -10.56 12.85 -12.35
C LYS A 155 -9.78 13.03 -11.04
N LYS A 156 -10.49 13.30 -9.92
CA LYS A 156 -9.91 13.44 -8.58
C LYS A 156 -9.36 12.12 -8.00
N PHE A 157 -9.76 10.98 -8.55
CA PHE A 157 -9.42 9.64 -8.10
C PHE A 157 -8.38 8.95 -9.00
N ARG A 158 -7.68 9.70 -9.86
CA ARG A 158 -6.62 9.18 -10.75
C ARG A 158 -5.60 8.28 -10.04
N GLY A 159 -5.24 8.60 -8.80
CA GLY A 159 -4.32 7.78 -8.00
C GLY A 159 -4.80 6.33 -7.86
N TYR A 160 -6.10 6.08 -7.68
CA TYR A 160 -6.65 4.72 -7.58
C TYR A 160 -6.52 3.90 -8.86
N PHE A 161 -6.50 4.56 -10.03
CA PHE A 161 -6.24 3.91 -11.31
C PHE A 161 -4.76 3.52 -11.45
N LYS A 162 -3.85 4.42 -11.03
CA LYS A 162 -2.40 4.13 -11.02
C LYS A 162 -2.09 2.96 -10.07
N ILE A 163 -2.67 2.96 -8.86
CA ILE A 163 -2.55 1.85 -7.90
C ILE A 163 -3.02 0.53 -8.52
N ALA A 164 -4.20 0.50 -9.14
CA ALA A 164 -4.71 -0.75 -9.73
C ALA A 164 -3.80 -1.25 -10.87
N ARG A 165 -3.29 -0.36 -11.72
CA ARG A 165 -2.30 -0.71 -12.75
C ARG A 165 -1.03 -1.30 -12.14
N HIS A 166 -0.51 -0.67 -11.09
CA HIS A 166 0.71 -1.11 -10.41
C HIS A 166 0.54 -2.49 -9.76
N TYR A 167 -0.54 -2.69 -9.00
CA TYR A 167 -0.91 -3.99 -8.43
C TYR A 167 -1.01 -5.09 -9.50
N GLY A 168 -1.72 -4.82 -10.59
CA GLY A 168 -1.87 -5.77 -11.70
C GLY A 168 -0.53 -6.17 -12.32
N TRP A 169 0.35 -5.20 -12.56
CA TRP A 169 1.67 -5.45 -13.11
C TRP A 169 2.56 -6.26 -12.16
N ALA A 170 2.70 -5.82 -10.91
CA ALA A 170 3.61 -6.43 -9.94
C ALA A 170 3.20 -7.86 -9.56
N LEU A 171 1.89 -8.12 -9.45
CA LEU A 171 1.37 -9.47 -9.22
C LEU A 171 1.57 -10.37 -10.45
N ASN A 172 1.44 -9.84 -11.67
CA ASN A 172 1.80 -10.58 -12.88
C ASN A 172 3.29 -10.89 -12.96
N GLN A 173 4.19 -9.96 -12.59
CA GLN A 173 5.63 -10.25 -12.49
C GLN A 173 5.86 -11.41 -11.52
N THR A 174 5.33 -11.30 -10.30
CA THR A 174 5.55 -12.29 -9.24
C THR A 174 5.01 -13.68 -9.60
N PHE A 175 3.78 -13.76 -10.10
CA PHE A 175 3.12 -15.04 -10.34
C PHE A 175 3.39 -15.64 -11.73
N MET A 176 3.45 -14.81 -12.76
CA MET A 176 3.52 -15.28 -14.15
C MET A 176 4.96 -15.27 -14.69
N VAL A 177 5.77 -14.29 -14.31
CA VAL A 177 7.18 -14.19 -14.76
C VAL A 177 8.11 -14.95 -13.83
N TYR A 178 8.05 -14.69 -12.52
CA TYR A 178 8.92 -15.35 -11.53
C TYR A 178 8.38 -16.68 -11.03
N ASN A 179 7.14 -17.02 -11.39
CA ASN A 179 6.53 -18.33 -11.13
C ASN A 179 6.37 -18.70 -9.65
N PHE A 180 6.34 -17.73 -8.72
CA PHE A 180 6.03 -18.02 -7.32
C PHE A 180 4.63 -18.62 -7.15
N SER A 181 4.47 -19.52 -6.18
CA SER A 181 3.18 -20.16 -5.89
C SER A 181 2.32 -19.35 -4.92
N SER A 182 2.94 -18.51 -4.10
CA SER A 182 2.29 -17.71 -3.05
C SER A 182 3.10 -16.44 -2.79
N VAL A 183 2.41 -15.36 -2.43
CA VAL A 183 3.01 -14.05 -2.16
C VAL A 183 2.38 -13.42 -0.93
N ILE A 184 3.19 -12.80 -0.07
CA ILE A 184 2.77 -11.86 0.99
C ILE A 184 2.90 -10.46 0.42
N ILE A 185 1.81 -9.70 0.44
CA ILE A 185 1.70 -8.36 -0.13
C ILE A 185 1.71 -7.34 1.00
N ILE A 186 2.65 -6.39 0.94
CA ILE A 186 2.88 -5.35 1.95
C ILE A 186 2.93 -4.00 1.23
N GLU A 187 2.29 -2.97 1.79
CA GLU A 187 2.44 -1.59 1.31
C GLU A 187 3.57 -0.89 2.06
N ASP A 188 4.23 0.08 1.43
CA ASP A 188 5.38 0.85 1.94
C ASP A 188 5.12 1.64 3.23
N ASP A 189 3.86 1.76 3.67
CA ASP A 189 3.48 2.46 4.90
C ASP A 189 3.05 1.56 6.07
N LEU A 190 3.39 0.27 6.03
CA LEU A 190 3.08 -0.69 7.08
C LEU A 190 4.28 -0.96 8.00
N ASP A 191 4.07 -0.82 9.32
CA ASP A 191 4.85 -1.55 10.32
C ASP A 191 4.45 -3.02 10.33
N VAL A 192 5.39 -3.92 10.57
CA VAL A 192 5.18 -5.37 10.70
C VAL A 192 5.58 -5.87 12.09
N SER A 193 4.84 -6.86 12.57
CA SER A 193 5.07 -7.50 13.87
C SER A 193 6.23 -8.51 13.84
N PRO A 194 6.83 -8.85 15.00
CA PRO A 194 7.94 -9.82 15.08
C PRO A 194 7.61 -11.22 14.57
N ASP A 195 6.33 -11.63 14.59
CA ASP A 195 5.86 -12.97 14.22
C ASP A 195 5.24 -13.06 12.82
N ILE A 196 5.31 -11.99 12.01
CA ILE A 196 4.64 -11.93 10.70
C ILE A 196 4.99 -13.11 9.78
N PHE A 197 6.25 -13.53 9.75
CA PHE A 197 6.70 -14.66 8.93
C PHE A 197 6.23 -16.00 9.49
N SER A 198 6.25 -16.18 10.81
CA SER A 198 5.71 -17.40 11.45
C SER A 198 4.21 -17.54 11.19
N TYR A 199 3.48 -16.41 11.27
CA TYR A 199 2.06 -16.33 10.97
C TYR A 199 1.72 -16.78 9.54
N PHE A 200 2.35 -16.17 8.52
CA PHE A 200 2.05 -16.52 7.13
C PHE A 200 2.52 -17.93 6.77
N LEU A 201 3.70 -18.34 7.23
CA LEU A 201 4.22 -19.68 6.96
C LEU A 201 3.30 -20.76 7.51
N SER A 202 2.79 -20.59 8.73
CA SER A 202 1.96 -21.58 9.41
C SER A 202 0.51 -21.61 8.90
N THR A 203 0.04 -20.52 8.28
CA THR A 203 -1.33 -20.43 7.72
C THR A 203 -1.40 -20.77 6.23
N LEU A 204 -0.28 -20.78 5.51
CA LEU A 204 -0.24 -21.18 4.10
C LEU A 204 -0.78 -22.60 3.84
N PRO A 205 -0.48 -23.64 4.66
CA PRO A 205 -1.08 -24.97 4.46
C PRO A 205 -2.61 -24.95 4.50
N LEU A 206 -3.21 -24.16 5.40
CA LEU A 206 -4.66 -24.01 5.47
C LEU A 206 -5.22 -23.33 4.22
N LEU A 207 -4.56 -22.28 3.74
CA LEU A 207 -4.95 -21.56 2.53
C LEU A 207 -4.90 -22.46 1.28
N ARG A 208 -3.98 -23.42 1.23
CA ARG A 208 -3.87 -24.40 0.13
C ARG A 208 -4.88 -25.53 0.24
N GLN A 209 -5.17 -26.00 1.46
CA GLN A 209 -6.03 -27.14 1.70
C GLN A 209 -7.52 -26.80 1.65
N ASP A 210 -7.91 -25.64 2.17
CA ASP A 210 -9.31 -25.23 2.30
C ASP A 210 -9.72 -24.32 1.12
N PRO A 211 -10.47 -24.82 0.11
CA PRO A 211 -10.87 -24.02 -1.06
C PRO A 211 -11.88 -22.91 -0.71
N THR A 212 -12.38 -22.90 0.52
CA THR A 212 -13.26 -21.84 1.03
C THR A 212 -12.47 -20.68 1.63
N LEU A 213 -11.14 -20.80 1.69
CA LEU A 213 -10.22 -19.69 1.94
C LEU A 213 -9.67 -19.16 0.61
N TRP A 214 -9.34 -17.87 0.58
CA TRP A 214 -8.67 -17.26 -0.57
C TRP A 214 -7.59 -16.26 -0.20
N CYS A 215 -7.52 -15.85 1.07
CA CYS A 215 -6.41 -15.07 1.57
C CYS A 215 -6.12 -15.31 3.05
N VAL A 216 -4.96 -14.86 3.51
CA VAL A 216 -4.65 -14.65 4.92
C VAL A 216 -4.30 -13.17 5.05
N SER A 217 -4.92 -12.43 5.95
CA SER A 217 -4.57 -11.03 6.23
C SER A 217 -3.95 -10.91 7.61
N ALA A 218 -2.98 -10.00 7.75
CA ALA A 218 -2.36 -9.59 9.00
C ALA A 218 -3.19 -8.53 9.74
N TRP A 219 -4.30 -8.07 9.16
CA TRP A 219 -5.05 -6.92 9.66
C TRP A 219 -6.36 -7.31 10.34
N ASN A 220 -6.64 -6.69 11.48
CA ASN A 220 -7.96 -6.69 12.11
C ASN A 220 -8.57 -5.27 12.00
N ASP A 221 -9.62 -5.09 11.19
CA ASP A 221 -10.27 -3.77 11.00
C ASP A 221 -10.83 -3.18 12.30
N ASN A 222 -11.19 -4.01 13.28
CA ASN A 222 -11.62 -3.59 14.61
C ASN A 222 -10.52 -3.81 15.67
N GLY A 223 -9.26 -3.90 15.24
CA GLY A 223 -8.08 -4.24 16.03
C GLY A 223 -7.57 -3.16 16.98
N LYS A 224 -8.43 -2.27 17.48
CA LYS A 224 -8.06 -1.27 18.49
C LYS A 224 -7.75 -1.99 19.80
N ARG A 225 -6.79 -1.48 20.58
CA ARG A 225 -6.35 -2.13 21.84
C ARG A 225 -7.50 -2.49 22.77
N ASP A 226 -8.49 -1.61 22.93
CA ASP A 226 -9.64 -1.83 23.84
C ASP A 226 -10.74 -2.74 23.25
N LEU A 227 -10.55 -3.25 22.03
CA LEU A 227 -11.50 -4.08 21.28
C LEU A 227 -10.92 -5.46 20.93
N VAL A 228 -9.71 -5.78 21.38
CA VAL A 228 -9.02 -7.05 21.12
C VAL A 228 -8.49 -7.65 22.41
N ASP A 229 -8.43 -8.98 22.45
CA ASP A 229 -7.78 -9.69 23.53
C ASP A 229 -6.26 -9.72 23.29
N VAL A 230 -5.55 -8.73 23.85
CA VAL A 230 -4.08 -8.62 23.72
C VAL A 230 -3.33 -9.75 24.42
N GLU A 231 -3.99 -10.48 25.33
CA GLU A 231 -3.42 -11.64 26.01
C GLU A 231 -3.58 -12.95 25.23
N SER A 232 -4.36 -12.93 24.15
CA SER A 232 -4.55 -14.06 23.23
C SER A 232 -3.98 -13.75 21.83
N PRO A 233 -2.69 -13.38 21.68
CA PRO A 233 -2.13 -13.01 20.38
C PRO A 233 -2.15 -14.17 19.36
N GLU A 234 -2.18 -15.44 19.79
CA GLU A 234 -2.29 -16.59 18.91
C GLU A 234 -3.69 -16.80 18.30
N LEU A 235 -4.72 -16.12 18.82
CA LEU A 235 -6.08 -16.33 18.39
C LEU A 235 -6.28 -15.81 16.97
N LEU A 236 -6.68 -16.70 16.06
CA LEU A 236 -7.03 -16.38 14.68
C LEU A 236 -8.52 -16.65 14.41
N HIS A 237 -9.04 -16.00 13.39
CA HIS A 237 -10.44 -16.04 12.99
C HIS A 237 -10.59 -16.17 11.48
N ARG A 238 -11.75 -16.65 11.03
CA ARG A 238 -12.22 -16.48 9.65
C ARG A 238 -12.97 -15.15 9.51
N THR A 239 -12.89 -14.52 8.35
CA THR A 239 -13.68 -13.32 7.99
C THR A 239 -14.09 -13.35 6.52
N ASP A 240 -15.32 -12.92 6.24
CA ASP A 240 -15.84 -12.71 4.90
C ASP A 240 -15.45 -11.34 4.35
N PHE A 241 -14.99 -10.42 5.20
CA PHE A 241 -14.52 -9.11 4.76
C PHE A 241 -13.05 -9.24 4.36
N PHE A 242 -12.72 -8.89 3.11
CA PHE A 242 -11.31 -8.83 2.67
C PHE A 242 -10.61 -7.61 3.29
N PRO A 243 -9.65 -7.78 4.22
CA PRO A 243 -9.07 -6.65 4.93
C PRO A 243 -7.92 -6.00 4.16
N GLY A 244 -7.13 -6.78 3.42
CA GLY A 244 -5.88 -6.32 2.79
C GLY A 244 -4.78 -6.09 3.84
N LEU A 245 -4.07 -4.96 3.72
CA LEU A 245 -3.13 -4.39 4.71
C LEU A 245 -2.14 -5.41 5.30
N GLY A 246 -1.32 -6.01 4.44
CA GLY A 246 -0.49 -7.17 4.79
C GLY A 246 -1.26 -8.46 4.58
N TRP A 247 -1.18 -9.06 3.40
CA TRP A 247 -2.01 -10.22 3.07
C TRP A 247 -1.34 -11.18 2.11
N MET A 248 -1.65 -12.47 2.26
CA MET A 248 -1.10 -13.54 1.46
C MET A 248 -2.13 -14.04 0.44
N LEU A 249 -1.66 -14.24 -0.79
CA LEU A 249 -2.42 -14.67 -1.96
C LEU A 249 -1.72 -15.85 -2.65
N THR A 250 -2.48 -16.76 -3.26
CA THR A 250 -1.95 -17.87 -4.06
C THR A 250 -2.06 -17.59 -5.56
N LYS A 251 -1.20 -18.27 -6.35
CA LYS A 251 -1.16 -18.15 -7.81
C LYS A 251 -2.49 -18.49 -8.47
N ASP A 252 -3.22 -19.49 -7.97
CA ASP A 252 -4.48 -19.92 -8.57
C ASP A 252 -5.59 -18.88 -8.38
N VAL A 253 -5.64 -18.22 -7.23
CA VAL A 253 -6.55 -17.09 -7.03
C VAL A 253 -6.14 -15.91 -7.91
N TRP A 254 -4.83 -15.62 -8.05
CA TRP A 254 -4.38 -14.57 -8.96
C TRP A 254 -4.76 -14.85 -10.42
N ARG A 255 -4.61 -16.09 -10.90
CA ARG A 255 -5.06 -16.51 -12.25
C ARG A 255 -6.54 -16.26 -12.48
N GLU A 256 -7.36 -16.43 -11.44
CA GLU A 256 -8.79 -16.12 -11.50
C GLU A 256 -9.07 -14.61 -11.58
N LEU A 257 -8.33 -13.81 -10.82
CA LEU A 257 -8.56 -12.36 -10.70
C LEU A 257 -7.94 -11.57 -11.86
N SER A 258 -6.77 -11.97 -12.36
CA SER A 258 -5.95 -11.20 -13.29
C SER A 258 -6.64 -10.96 -14.64
N VAL A 259 -7.40 -11.94 -15.13
CA VAL A 259 -8.13 -11.87 -16.41
C VAL A 259 -9.29 -10.86 -16.39
N LYS A 260 -9.71 -10.43 -15.20
CA LYS A 260 -10.82 -9.51 -14.97
C LYS A 260 -10.43 -8.35 -14.05
N TRP A 261 -9.13 -8.09 -13.94
CA TRP A 261 -8.59 -7.09 -13.02
C TRP A 261 -9.19 -5.71 -13.31
N PRO A 262 -9.66 -4.97 -12.29
CA PRO A 262 -10.38 -3.73 -12.51
C PRO A 262 -9.41 -2.59 -12.84
N PRO A 263 -9.90 -1.54 -13.53
CA PRO A 263 -9.08 -0.37 -13.84
C PRO A 263 -8.77 0.51 -12.61
N SER A 264 -9.52 0.38 -11.52
CA SER A 264 -9.39 1.16 -10.28
C SER A 264 -10.07 0.47 -9.09
N TYR A 265 -9.89 1.01 -7.87
CA TYR A 265 -10.52 0.54 -6.63
C TYR A 265 -10.46 -0.98 -6.43
N TRP A 266 -9.27 -1.55 -6.67
CA TRP A 266 -9.07 -2.99 -6.75
C TRP A 266 -9.51 -3.74 -5.49
N ASP A 267 -9.34 -3.13 -4.32
CA ASP A 267 -9.67 -3.71 -3.02
C ASP A 267 -11.18 -3.77 -2.79
N ASP A 268 -11.91 -2.69 -3.13
CA ASP A 268 -13.37 -2.67 -3.10
C ASP A 268 -13.98 -3.59 -4.16
N TRP A 269 -13.36 -3.71 -5.34
CA TRP A 269 -13.75 -4.67 -6.36
C TRP A 269 -13.55 -6.13 -5.90
N ILE A 270 -12.42 -6.45 -5.28
CA ILE A 270 -12.13 -7.78 -4.71
C ILE A 270 -13.19 -8.17 -3.65
N ARG A 271 -13.71 -7.20 -2.88
CA ARG A 271 -14.75 -7.44 -1.86
C ARG A 271 -16.12 -7.82 -2.46
N GLN A 272 -16.36 -7.56 -3.75
CA GLN A 272 -17.63 -7.87 -4.40
C GLN A 272 -17.88 -9.40 -4.45
N PRO A 273 -19.15 -9.84 -4.36
CA PRO A 273 -19.48 -11.26 -4.30
C PRO A 273 -19.03 -12.04 -5.54
N GLU A 274 -18.95 -11.41 -6.72
CA GLU A 274 -18.52 -11.99 -7.99
C GLU A 274 -17.03 -12.40 -7.96
N GLN A 275 -16.22 -11.70 -7.18
CA GLN A 275 -14.80 -12.00 -6.95
C GLN A 275 -14.64 -12.88 -5.73
N ARG A 276 -15.22 -12.48 -4.59
CA ARG A 276 -15.07 -13.19 -3.32
C ARG A 276 -15.63 -14.61 -3.38
N LYS A 277 -16.71 -14.86 -4.14
CA LYS A 277 -17.34 -16.18 -4.32
C LYS A 277 -17.61 -16.94 -3.01
N ASN A 278 -18.08 -16.20 -1.99
CA ASN A 278 -18.32 -16.72 -0.63
C ASN A 278 -17.09 -17.36 0.06
N ARG A 279 -15.88 -17.06 -0.39
CA ARG A 279 -14.64 -17.44 0.29
C ARG A 279 -14.32 -16.44 1.41
N ALA A 280 -13.57 -16.91 2.40
CA ALA A 280 -13.17 -16.15 3.58
C ALA A 280 -11.64 -15.97 3.63
N CYS A 281 -11.18 -15.02 4.42
CA CYS A 281 -9.78 -14.92 4.79
C CYS A 281 -9.57 -15.35 6.23
N ILE A 282 -8.35 -15.79 6.55
CA ILE A 282 -7.89 -15.84 7.94
C ILE A 282 -7.44 -14.43 8.35
N ARG A 283 -7.82 -13.98 9.55
CA ARG A 283 -7.36 -12.74 10.18
C ARG A 283 -6.99 -12.98 11.64
N PRO A 284 -6.06 -12.22 12.24
CA PRO A 284 -5.71 -12.39 13.64
C PRO A 284 -6.62 -11.63 14.60
N GLU A 285 -6.59 -11.98 15.88
CA GLU A 285 -7.15 -11.15 16.96
C GLU A 285 -6.35 -9.87 17.14
N VAL A 286 -5.03 -9.98 17.32
CA VAL A 286 -4.10 -8.84 17.37
C VAL A 286 -3.41 -8.69 16.02
N SER A 287 -3.44 -7.49 15.42
CA SER A 287 -2.91 -7.28 14.06
C SER A 287 -1.41 -7.49 13.99
N ARG A 288 -0.96 -8.08 12.88
CA ARG A 288 0.45 -8.32 12.53
C ARG A 288 1.04 -7.18 11.69
N THR A 289 0.22 -6.23 11.31
CA THR A 289 0.57 -4.99 10.61
C THR A 289 -0.13 -3.79 11.23
N ARG A 290 0.47 -2.60 11.10
CA ARG A 290 -0.13 -1.31 11.44
C ARG A 290 0.33 -0.27 10.44
N THR A 291 -0.57 0.55 9.90
CA THR A 291 -0.16 1.64 9.00
C THR A 291 0.36 2.85 9.78
N PHE A 292 1.44 3.46 9.27
CA PHE A 292 1.92 4.79 9.66
C PHE A 292 1.68 5.84 8.55
N GLY A 293 1.02 5.44 7.45
CA GLY A 293 0.75 6.26 6.27
C GLY A 293 -0.36 7.27 6.48
N LYS A 294 -0.07 8.39 7.16
CA LYS A 294 -1.03 9.49 7.33
C LYS A 294 -1.41 10.16 6.00
N ILE A 295 -0.42 10.35 5.13
CA ILE A 295 -0.57 11.01 3.82
C ILE A 295 -0.47 9.93 2.75
N GLY A 296 -1.48 9.87 1.89
CA GLY A 296 -1.59 8.92 0.79
C GLY A 296 -2.73 9.30 -0.16
N VAL A 297 -3.03 8.45 -1.13
CA VAL A 297 -4.01 8.72 -2.20
C VAL A 297 -5.42 9.03 -1.67
N SER A 298 -5.76 8.52 -0.48
CA SER A 298 -7.07 8.71 0.16
C SER A 298 -7.20 10.00 1.01
N ASN A 299 -6.16 10.85 1.06
CA ASN A 299 -6.09 12.06 1.89
C ASN A 299 -6.40 11.81 3.39
N GLY A 300 -6.10 10.61 3.91
CA GLY A 300 -6.18 10.30 5.34
C GLY A 300 -7.60 10.18 5.92
N MET A 301 -8.64 10.08 5.07
CA MET A 301 -10.06 10.13 5.48
C MET A 301 -10.46 9.10 6.57
N PHE A 302 -9.78 7.95 6.62
CA PHE A 302 -9.98 6.91 7.64
C PHE A 302 -8.81 6.78 8.64
N TYR A 303 -7.65 7.37 8.34
CA TYR A 303 -6.45 7.21 9.16
C TYR A 303 -6.63 7.76 10.58
N GLU A 304 -7.12 9.00 10.68
CA GLU A 304 -7.25 9.70 11.96
C GLU A 304 -8.34 9.14 12.88
N LYS A 305 -9.35 8.47 12.31
CA LYS A 305 -10.50 7.95 13.06
C LYS A 305 -10.35 6.49 13.44
N HIS A 306 -9.72 5.68 12.58
CA HIS A 306 -9.68 4.23 12.73
C HIS A 306 -8.27 3.66 12.59
N LEU A 307 -7.61 3.85 11.45
CA LEU A 307 -6.42 3.04 11.09
C LEU A 307 -5.24 3.24 12.05
N LYS A 308 -4.99 4.47 12.51
CA LYS A 308 -3.86 4.77 13.42
C LYS A 308 -3.97 4.10 14.80
N TYR A 309 -5.18 3.69 15.19
CA TYR A 309 -5.46 3.10 16.50
C TYR A 309 -5.38 1.58 16.51
N ILE A 310 -5.14 0.96 15.35
CA ILE A 310 -4.96 -0.49 15.29
C ILE A 310 -3.69 -0.88 16.04
N HIS A 311 -3.85 -1.82 16.96
CA HIS A 311 -2.78 -2.31 17.80
C HIS A 311 -1.92 -3.31 17.02
N LEU A 312 -0.62 -3.02 16.93
CA LEU A 312 0.38 -3.92 16.38
C LEU A 312 0.83 -4.90 17.46
N ASN A 313 0.81 -6.19 17.14
CA ASN A 313 1.35 -7.23 18.00
C ASN A 313 2.86 -7.03 18.24
N ASP A 314 3.27 -7.04 19.49
CA ASP A 314 4.66 -6.99 19.94
C ASP A 314 5.14 -8.29 20.62
N ARG A 315 4.25 -9.27 20.80
CA ARG A 315 4.54 -10.59 21.38
C ARG A 315 4.73 -11.64 20.30
N PHE A 316 5.93 -12.20 20.19
CA PHE A 316 6.19 -13.26 19.23
C PHE A 316 5.36 -14.52 19.54
N VAL A 317 4.58 -14.98 18.55
CA VAL A 317 3.87 -16.26 18.60
C VAL A 317 4.51 -17.21 17.59
N ASP A 318 5.03 -18.34 18.07
CA ASP A 318 5.44 -19.41 17.17
C ASP A 318 4.22 -20.22 16.70
N PHE A 319 3.60 -19.78 15.61
CA PHE A 319 2.41 -20.41 15.05
C PHE A 319 2.65 -21.85 14.58
N LYS A 320 3.89 -22.23 14.29
CA LYS A 320 4.24 -23.61 13.92
C LYS A 320 3.92 -24.61 15.05
N THR A 321 3.93 -24.14 16.30
CA THR A 321 3.62 -24.95 17.48
C THR A 321 2.13 -25.03 17.80
N LYS A 322 1.29 -24.24 17.12
CA LYS A 322 -0.14 -24.12 17.41
C LYS A 322 -0.94 -25.04 16.50
N ASN A 323 -2.01 -25.62 17.05
CA ASN A 323 -2.97 -26.35 16.22
C ASN A 323 -3.93 -25.37 15.56
N LEU A 324 -3.77 -25.16 14.25
CA LEU A 324 -4.60 -24.22 13.47
C LEU A 324 -5.75 -24.92 12.73
N SER A 325 -5.95 -26.23 12.90
CA SER A 325 -7.00 -26.98 12.18
C SER A 325 -8.42 -26.55 12.55
N TYR A 326 -8.59 -25.85 13.67
CA TYR A 326 -9.87 -25.24 14.05
C TYR A 326 -10.34 -24.16 13.06
N LEU A 327 -9.44 -23.62 12.22
CA LEU A 327 -9.75 -22.62 11.18
C LEU A 327 -10.28 -23.24 9.88
N LEU A 328 -10.17 -24.56 9.69
CA LEU A 328 -10.80 -25.25 8.57
C LEU A 328 -12.31 -25.06 8.66
N LYS A 329 -12.96 -24.75 7.53
CA LYS A 329 -14.34 -24.24 7.52
C LYS A 329 -15.32 -25.08 8.34
N ASP A 330 -15.33 -26.40 8.20
CA ASP A 330 -16.32 -27.25 8.88
C ASP A 330 -16.12 -27.27 10.40
N ASN A 331 -14.86 -27.27 10.84
CA ASN A 331 -14.51 -27.15 12.26
C ASN A 331 -14.90 -25.76 12.80
N TYR A 332 -14.54 -24.70 12.06
CA TYR A 332 -14.77 -23.33 12.46
C TYR A 332 -16.27 -23.01 12.50
N ASP A 333 -17.03 -23.34 11.46
CA ASP A 333 -18.47 -23.04 11.39
C ASP A 333 -19.24 -23.71 12.52
N ALA A 334 -18.98 -24.99 12.78
CA ALA A 334 -19.66 -25.72 13.84
C ALA A 334 -19.39 -25.10 15.22
N ALA A 335 -18.12 -24.87 15.57
CA ALA A 335 -17.73 -24.29 16.86
C ALA A 335 -18.15 -22.83 17.00
N PHE A 336 -17.97 -22.02 15.95
CA PHE A 336 -18.25 -20.58 15.95
C PHE A 336 -19.76 -20.31 16.05
N VAL A 337 -20.58 -20.96 15.22
CA VAL A 337 -22.04 -20.77 15.24
C VAL A 337 -22.60 -21.21 16.59
N LYS A 338 -22.16 -22.36 17.11
CA LYS A 338 -22.56 -22.83 18.44
C LYS A 338 -22.24 -21.78 19.51
N THR A 339 -20.97 -21.37 19.59
CA THR A 339 -20.51 -20.39 20.60
C THR A 339 -21.28 -19.07 20.51
N VAL A 340 -21.46 -18.52 19.31
CA VAL A 340 -22.15 -17.24 19.10
C VAL A 340 -23.62 -17.33 19.53
N TYR A 341 -24.34 -18.36 19.09
CA TYR A 341 -25.80 -18.41 19.28
C TYR A 341 -26.23 -19.02 20.61
N GLU A 342 -25.36 -19.76 21.31
CA GLU A 342 -25.55 -20.17 22.71
C GLU A 342 -25.13 -19.07 23.70
N SER A 343 -24.38 -18.05 23.27
CA SER A 343 -24.01 -16.91 24.12
C SER A 343 -25.25 -16.12 24.57
N PRO A 344 -25.33 -15.73 25.87
CA PRO A 344 -26.42 -14.90 26.39
C PRO A 344 -26.57 -13.58 25.64
N ILE A 345 -27.83 -13.19 25.42
CA ILE A 345 -28.15 -11.90 24.81
C ILE A 345 -28.02 -10.81 25.85
N VAL A 346 -27.31 -9.73 25.49
CA VAL A 346 -27.18 -8.53 26.30
C VAL A 346 -27.43 -7.28 25.46
N THR A 347 -27.75 -6.19 26.12
CA THR A 347 -27.81 -4.85 25.55
C THR A 347 -26.45 -4.16 25.62
N HIS A 348 -26.27 -3.14 24.78
CA HIS A 348 -25.10 -2.28 24.87
C HIS A 348 -24.98 -1.58 26.24
N GLN A 349 -26.12 -1.23 26.86
CA GLN A 349 -26.13 -0.54 28.15
C GLN A 349 -25.64 -1.44 29.28
N GLU A 350 -26.05 -2.71 29.31
CA GLU A 350 -25.56 -3.71 30.27
C GLU A 350 -24.06 -3.92 30.12
N LEU A 351 -23.56 -4.02 28.87
CA LEU A 351 -22.12 -4.14 28.61
C LEU A 351 -21.34 -2.92 29.08
N ARG A 352 -21.83 -1.71 28.77
CA ARG A 352 -21.14 -0.46 29.13
C ARG A 352 -21.10 -0.26 30.65
N SER A 353 -22.19 -0.56 31.34
CA SER A 353 -22.32 -0.44 32.80
C SER A 353 -21.61 -1.55 33.57
N GLY A 354 -21.21 -2.64 32.92
CA GLY A 354 -20.63 -3.80 33.59
C GLY A 354 -21.67 -4.70 34.26
N ASN A 355 -22.96 -4.44 34.06
CA ASN A 355 -24.08 -5.18 34.66
C ASN A 355 -24.41 -6.47 33.90
N VAL A 356 -23.38 -7.23 33.50
CA VAL A 356 -23.55 -8.51 32.81
C VAL A 356 -23.43 -9.63 33.84
N VAL A 357 -24.56 -10.22 34.20
CA VAL A 357 -24.67 -11.26 35.24
C VAL A 357 -23.98 -12.57 34.83
N HIS A 358 -23.99 -12.89 33.54
CA HIS A 358 -23.44 -14.14 33.02
C HIS A 358 -21.92 -14.09 32.92
N LYS A 359 -21.24 -15.23 33.14
CA LYS A 359 -19.81 -15.40 32.82
C LYS A 359 -19.63 -15.78 31.34
N GLY A 360 -18.46 -15.48 30.78
CA GLY A 360 -18.10 -15.90 29.42
C GLY A 360 -18.59 -14.97 28.29
N PRO A 361 -18.64 -15.46 27.04
CA PRO A 361 -19.00 -14.64 25.90
C PRO A 361 -20.47 -14.20 25.93
N VAL A 362 -20.78 -13.09 25.27
CA VAL A 362 -22.14 -12.56 25.13
C VAL A 362 -22.43 -12.12 23.69
N ARG A 363 -23.71 -11.96 23.36
CA ARG A 363 -24.15 -11.58 22.02
C ARG A 363 -25.08 -10.36 22.06
N ILE A 364 -24.85 -9.40 21.18
CA ILE A 364 -25.76 -8.30 20.87
C ILE A 364 -26.42 -8.61 19.51
N PRO A 365 -27.72 -8.90 19.45
CA PRO A 365 -28.39 -9.21 18.20
C PRO A 365 -28.72 -7.95 17.40
N TYR A 366 -28.61 -8.03 16.07
CA TYR A 366 -29.16 -7.03 15.15
C TYR A 366 -30.04 -7.72 14.09
N ASN A 367 -31.03 -6.99 13.57
CA ASN A 367 -31.95 -7.50 12.53
C ASN A 367 -32.16 -6.54 11.36
N SER A 368 -31.44 -5.43 11.32
CA SER A 368 -31.47 -4.47 10.20
C SER A 368 -30.16 -3.69 10.11
N LYS A 369 -29.91 -3.09 8.93
CA LYS A 369 -28.76 -2.22 8.67
C LYS A 369 -28.64 -1.11 9.72
N MET A 370 -29.76 -0.46 10.04
CA MET A 370 -29.79 0.64 11.01
C MET A 370 -29.44 0.18 12.42
N LYS A 371 -29.97 -0.96 12.87
CA LYS A 371 -29.63 -1.49 14.19
C LYS A 371 -28.17 -1.92 14.28
N TYR A 372 -27.62 -2.51 13.21
CA TYR A 372 -26.19 -2.79 13.15
C TYR A 372 -25.38 -1.50 13.30
N LYS A 373 -25.65 -0.46 12.47
CA LYS A 373 -24.87 0.79 12.51
C LYS A 373 -24.92 1.46 13.88
N ILE A 374 -26.10 1.47 14.53
CA ILE A 374 -26.26 2.02 15.89
C ILE A 374 -25.39 1.23 16.89
N ALA A 375 -25.46 -0.10 16.88
CA ALA A 375 -24.69 -0.94 17.80
C ALA A 375 -23.18 -0.88 17.54
N ALA A 376 -22.77 -0.91 16.28
CA ALA A 376 -21.37 -0.79 15.86
C ALA A 376 -20.79 0.55 16.32
N LYS A 377 -21.49 1.66 16.06
CA LYS A 377 -21.08 3.00 16.49
C LYS A 377 -21.02 3.12 18.02
N SER A 378 -21.97 2.56 18.74
CA SER A 378 -21.96 2.62 20.21
C SER A 378 -20.79 1.85 20.83
N LEU A 379 -20.36 0.76 20.17
CA LEU A 379 -19.19 -0.04 20.55
C LEU A 379 -17.86 0.52 20.00
N GLY A 380 -17.88 1.60 19.23
CA GLY A 380 -16.67 2.19 18.64
C GLY A 380 -16.06 1.41 17.46
N LEU A 381 -16.87 0.55 16.82
CA LEU A 381 -16.51 -0.27 15.66
C LEU A 381 -16.57 0.54 14.37
N MET A 382 -16.00 -0.02 13.30
CA MET A 382 -16.29 0.42 11.94
C MET A 382 -17.72 -0.01 11.56
N ASP A 383 -18.56 0.95 11.16
CA ASP A 383 -19.99 0.76 10.87
C ASP A 383 -20.32 0.77 9.35
N ASP A 384 -19.29 0.85 8.51
CA ASP A 384 -19.40 0.73 7.06
C ASP A 384 -19.55 -0.73 6.61
N PHE A 385 -20.12 -0.88 5.42
CA PHE A 385 -20.25 -2.16 4.74
C PHE A 385 -19.57 -2.10 3.37
N ARG A 386 -19.10 -3.25 2.91
CA ARG A 386 -18.68 -3.45 1.52
C ARG A 386 -19.45 -4.64 0.94
N SER A 387 -20.29 -4.38 -0.05
CA SER A 387 -21.22 -5.35 -0.64
C SER A 387 -22.02 -6.12 0.42
N GLY A 388 -22.52 -5.40 1.43
CA GLY A 388 -23.28 -5.96 2.56
C GLY A 388 -22.46 -6.62 3.66
N VAL A 389 -21.14 -6.76 3.50
CA VAL A 389 -20.26 -7.39 4.49
C VAL A 389 -19.74 -6.34 5.48
N PRO A 390 -19.97 -6.50 6.80
CA PRO A 390 -19.37 -5.63 7.80
C PRO A 390 -17.88 -5.95 8.00
N ARG A 391 -17.10 -4.96 8.40
CA ARG A 391 -15.68 -5.08 8.76
C ARG A 391 -15.47 -6.20 9.78
N THR A 392 -14.45 -7.05 9.57
CA THR A 392 -14.17 -8.29 10.36
C THR A 392 -15.30 -9.33 10.40
N GLY A 393 -16.40 -9.12 9.67
CA GLY A 393 -17.59 -9.97 9.74
C GLY A 393 -17.31 -11.39 9.27
N TYR A 394 -17.94 -12.38 9.90
CA TYR A 394 -18.04 -13.74 9.40
C TYR A 394 -19.46 -14.24 9.61
N ARG A 395 -20.15 -14.60 8.53
CA ARG A 395 -21.59 -14.90 8.54
C ARG A 395 -22.43 -13.78 9.18
N GLY A 396 -22.03 -12.53 8.93
CA GLY A 396 -22.59 -11.33 9.55
C GLY A 396 -22.16 -11.06 11.00
N VAL A 397 -21.47 -11.98 11.67
CA VAL A 397 -21.05 -11.80 13.07
C VAL A 397 -19.75 -11.01 13.13
N VAL A 398 -19.75 -9.91 13.89
CA VAL A 398 -18.54 -9.15 14.25
C VAL A 398 -18.13 -9.55 15.67
N SER A 399 -16.92 -10.07 15.82
CA SER A 399 -16.37 -10.56 17.10
C SER A 399 -15.34 -9.58 17.63
N ILE A 400 -15.53 -9.11 18.86
CA ILE A 400 -14.63 -8.17 19.54
C ILE A 400 -14.37 -8.62 20.97
N PHE A 401 -13.36 -8.04 21.62
CA PHE A 401 -13.09 -8.22 23.02
C PHE A 401 -13.24 -6.88 23.73
N TYR A 402 -14.27 -6.73 24.56
CA TYR A 402 -14.62 -5.46 25.18
C TYR A 402 -14.73 -5.65 26.69
N LYS A 403 -13.92 -4.90 27.45
CA LYS A 403 -13.86 -4.97 28.92
C LYS A 403 -13.71 -6.42 29.43
N ASP A 404 -12.62 -7.07 29.03
CA ASP A 404 -12.26 -8.44 29.44
C ASP A 404 -13.30 -9.50 29.06
N ARG A 405 -14.06 -9.26 27.99
CA ARG A 405 -15.13 -10.14 27.55
C ARG A 405 -15.26 -10.22 26.04
N ARG A 406 -15.41 -11.44 25.54
CA ARG A 406 -15.78 -11.71 24.14
C ARG A 406 -17.23 -11.27 23.89
N VAL A 407 -17.42 -10.40 22.91
CA VAL A 407 -18.73 -9.89 22.49
C VAL A 407 -18.94 -10.19 21.01
N TYR A 408 -20.12 -10.71 20.69
CA TYR A 408 -20.56 -10.97 19.31
C TYR A 408 -21.68 -10.01 18.92
N LEU A 409 -21.42 -9.08 18.00
CA LEU A 409 -22.48 -8.34 17.31
C LEU A 409 -22.96 -9.20 16.15
N ALA A 410 -24.14 -9.80 16.27
CA ALA A 410 -24.55 -10.90 15.41
C ALA A 410 -25.96 -10.72 14.81
N PRO A 411 -26.22 -11.23 13.59
CA PRO A 411 -27.57 -11.28 13.05
C PRO A 411 -28.44 -12.27 13.82
N MET A 412 -29.72 -12.38 13.45
CA MET A 412 -30.59 -13.43 13.97
C MET A 412 -30.15 -14.83 13.47
N PRO A 413 -30.39 -15.92 14.23
CA PRO A 413 -29.89 -17.27 13.91
C PRO A 413 -30.20 -17.81 12.51
N ARG A 414 -31.24 -17.30 11.84
CA ARG A 414 -31.65 -17.69 10.48
C ARG A 414 -31.08 -16.76 9.40
N TRP A 415 -29.82 -16.34 9.54
CA TRP A 415 -29.12 -15.50 8.56
C TRP A 415 -28.95 -16.25 7.22
N LYS A 416 -29.34 -15.61 6.11
CA LYS A 416 -29.41 -16.23 4.77
C LYS A 416 -28.31 -15.78 3.79
N GLY A 417 -27.40 -14.92 4.22
CA GLY A 417 -26.41 -14.29 3.35
C GLY A 417 -26.34 -12.78 3.55
N TYR A 418 -25.37 -12.16 2.87
CA TYR A 418 -25.21 -10.72 2.86
C TYR A 418 -26.22 -10.06 1.93
N ASP A 419 -26.80 -8.95 2.38
CA ASP A 419 -27.65 -8.09 1.56
C ASP A 419 -26.79 -7.00 0.94
N ILE A 420 -26.54 -7.09 -0.37
CA ILE A 420 -25.67 -6.16 -1.10
C ILE A 420 -26.18 -4.72 -1.10
N SER A 421 -27.46 -4.47 -0.76
CA SER A 421 -28.00 -3.12 -0.60
C SER A 421 -27.49 -2.42 0.67
N TRP A 422 -26.84 -3.16 1.57
CA TRP A 422 -26.22 -2.58 2.75
C TRP A 422 -24.86 -1.97 2.39
N SER A 423 -24.91 -0.67 2.07
CA SER A 423 -23.76 0.23 1.88
C SER A 423 -23.39 1.11 3.08
#